data_AF-A0A7Y1YNW3-F1
#
_entry.id   AF-A0A7Y1YNW3-F1
#
_cell.length_a   1.000
_cell.length_b   1.000
_cell.length_c   1.000
_cell.angle_alpha   90.00
_cell.angle_beta   90.00
_cell.angle_gamma   90.00
#
_symmetry.space_group_name_H-M   'P 1'
#
loop_
_entity.id
_entity.type
_entity.pdbx_description
1 polymer ?
#
loop_
_entity_poly.entity_id
_entity_poly.type
_entity_poly.pdbx_seq_one_letter_code
_entity_poly.pdbx_strand_id
1 'polypeptide(L)'
;MTFFDYPIYKIPEPGEVILLSPDKPVTVLVKKSQYLAKEAELLSKILKAVQIAPVDVTIIEGKDDQYYRIESGDQERLFLLFGLDPGDCGLQIDFRKYSLIQRGKNSFIFGSPLVSLPDLPDERRALWLELKRFYNIP
;
A
#
# COMPACT_ATOMS: atom_id res chain seq x y z
N MET A 1 -5.99 19.82 -44.27
CA MET A 1 -5.34 18.69 -43.58
C MET A 1 -4.67 19.26 -42.34
N THR A 2 -5.35 19.19 -41.19
CA THR A 2 -4.86 19.67 -39.90
C THR A 2 -4.31 18.47 -39.13
N PHE A 3 -3.00 18.51 -38.86
CA PHE A 3 -2.29 17.49 -38.08
C PHE A 3 -2.64 17.64 -36.59
N PHE A 4 -3.28 16.60 -36.06
CA PHE A 4 -3.42 16.17 -34.66
C PHE A 4 -3.07 17.15 -33.50
N ASP A 5 -4.11 17.75 -32.91
CA ASP A 5 -4.15 18.10 -31.49
C ASP A 5 -4.36 16.81 -30.67
N TYR A 6 -3.28 16.06 -30.44
CA TYR A 6 -3.28 15.11 -29.33
C TYR A 6 -2.95 15.88 -28.05
N PRO A 7 -3.65 15.66 -26.92
CA PRO A 7 -3.17 16.13 -25.63
C PRO A 7 -1.79 15.54 -25.43
N ILE A 8 -0.77 16.39 -25.53
CA ILE A 8 0.62 16.05 -25.27
C ILE A 8 0.62 15.32 -23.94
N TYR A 9 1.05 14.04 -23.96
CA TYR A 9 1.26 13.25 -22.76
C TYR A 9 2.04 14.11 -21.77
N LYS A 10 1.38 14.58 -20.72
CA LYS A 10 2.07 15.18 -19.59
C LYS A 10 2.83 14.04 -18.94
N ILE A 11 4.12 13.96 -19.25
CA ILE A 11 5.07 13.23 -18.44
C ILE A 11 4.90 13.86 -17.06
N PRO A 12 4.40 13.14 -16.03
CA PRO A 12 4.34 13.71 -14.69
C PRO A 12 5.74 14.19 -14.37
N GLU A 13 5.87 15.42 -13.85
CA GLU A 13 7.14 15.89 -13.34
C GLU A 13 7.67 14.79 -12.42
N PRO A 14 8.95 14.36 -12.57
CA PRO A 14 9.47 13.24 -11.82
C PRO A 14 9.40 13.58 -10.34
N GLY A 15 8.29 13.19 -9.70
CA GLY A 15 8.20 13.11 -8.26
C GLY A 15 9.36 12.25 -7.81
N GLU A 16 9.96 12.61 -6.69
CA GLU A 16 11.07 11.89 -6.09
C GLU A 16 10.66 10.41 -5.95
N VAL A 17 11.19 9.56 -6.84
CA VAL A 17 10.83 8.14 -6.88
C VAL A 17 11.54 7.50 -5.70
N ILE A 18 10.77 7.15 -4.66
CA ILE A 18 11.33 6.48 -3.49
C ILE A 18 11.40 4.99 -3.82
N LEU A 19 12.63 4.47 -3.84
CA LEU A 19 12.87 3.04 -3.89
C LEU A 19 12.49 2.41 -2.56
N LEU A 20 11.50 1.52 -2.60
CA LEU A 20 11.11 0.71 -1.46
C LEU A 20 11.91 -0.58 -1.52
N SER A 21 13.01 -0.62 -0.77
CA SER A 21 13.85 -1.80 -0.55
C SER A 21 13.68 -2.28 0.90
N PRO A 22 12.51 -2.81 1.28
CA PRO A 22 12.25 -3.15 2.68
C PRO A 22 13.06 -4.37 3.12
N ASP A 23 13.81 -4.25 4.20
CA ASP A 23 14.54 -5.38 4.81
C ASP A 23 13.63 -6.36 5.56
N LYS A 24 12.37 -5.97 5.77
CA LYS A 24 11.41 -6.67 6.62
C LYS A 24 10.31 -7.33 5.79
N PRO A 25 9.68 -8.40 6.31
CA PRO A 25 8.66 -9.14 5.57
C PRO A 25 7.37 -8.32 5.37
N VAL A 26 7.09 -7.32 6.22
CA VAL A 26 5.90 -6.48 6.10
C VAL A 26 6.30 -5.02 5.94
N THR A 27 5.76 -4.38 4.91
CA THR A 27 5.92 -2.95 4.66
C THR A 27 4.56 -2.29 4.62
N VAL A 28 4.37 -1.25 5.42
CA VAL A 28 3.16 -0.45 5.42
C VAL A 28 3.49 0.93 4.88
N LEU A 29 2.84 1.32 3.79
CA LEU A 29 2.96 2.66 3.20
C LEU A 29 1.67 3.44 3.47
N VAL A 30 1.83 4.62 4.03
CA VAL A 30 0.73 5.53 4.39
C VAL A 30 1.08 6.93 3.93
N LYS A 31 0.08 7.70 3.46
CA LYS A 31 0.30 9.13 3.21
C LYS A 31 0.45 9.87 4.54
N LYS A 32 1.48 10.71 4.65
CA LYS A 32 1.84 11.47 5.85
C LYS A 32 0.71 12.39 6.30
N SER A 33 0.00 13.00 5.36
CA SER A 33 -1.20 13.81 5.63
C SER A 33 -2.33 13.03 6.30
N GLN A 34 -2.33 11.70 6.18
CA GLN A 34 -3.37 10.78 6.63
C GLN A 34 -2.92 9.86 7.77
N TYR A 35 -1.71 10.08 8.31
CA TYR A 35 -1.13 9.25 9.37
C TYR A 35 -0.83 10.10 10.60
N LEU A 36 -1.80 10.18 11.52
CA LEU A 36 -1.64 10.84 12.82
C LEU A 36 -1.55 9.78 13.92
N ALA A 37 -1.41 10.23 15.18
CA ALA A 37 -1.28 9.34 16.34
C ALA A 37 -2.44 8.33 16.47
N LYS A 38 -3.67 8.73 16.11
CA LYS A 38 -4.85 7.84 16.17
C LYS A 38 -4.76 6.72 15.13
N GLU A 39 -4.29 7.03 13.93
CA GLU A 39 -4.11 6.06 12.85
C GLU A 39 -2.94 5.13 13.13
N ALA A 40 -1.88 5.62 13.79
CA ALA A 40 -0.80 4.78 14.29
C ALA A 40 -1.29 3.74 15.33
N GLU A 41 -2.18 4.13 16.25
CA GLU A 41 -2.82 3.20 17.18
C GLU A 41 -3.70 2.18 16.47
N LEU A 42 -4.48 2.60 15.46
CA LEU A 42 -5.31 1.72 14.66
C LEU A 42 -4.45 0.68 13.91
N LEU A 43 -3.38 1.14 13.25
CA LEU A 43 -2.45 0.27 12.55
C LEU A 43 -1.80 -0.73 13.52
N SER A 44 -1.38 -0.27 14.71
CA SER A 44 -0.85 -1.16 15.74
C SER A 44 -1.86 -2.23 16.16
N LYS A 45 -3.14 -1.89 16.32
CA LYS A 45 -4.22 -2.85 16.63
C LYS A 45 -4.39 -3.87 15.51
N ILE A 46 -4.37 -3.45 14.25
CA ILE A 46 -4.46 -4.34 13.08
C ILE A 46 -3.28 -5.32 13.06
N LEU A 47 -2.04 -4.81 13.17
CA LEU A 47 -0.83 -5.63 13.17
C LEU A 47 -0.82 -6.64 14.32
N LYS A 48 -1.22 -6.22 15.53
CA LYS A 48 -1.37 -7.11 16.69
C LYS A 48 -2.44 -8.18 16.48
N ALA A 49 -3.57 -7.84 15.86
CA ALA A 49 -4.64 -8.80 15.59
C ALA A 49 -4.16 -9.91 14.65
N VAL A 50 -3.28 -9.58 13.70
CA VAL A 50 -2.67 -10.52 12.75
C VAL A 50 -1.41 -11.20 13.34
N GLN A 51 -1.10 -10.95 14.61
CA GLN A 51 0.07 -11.51 15.31
C GLN A 51 1.42 -11.15 14.67
N ILE A 52 1.49 -10.03 13.93
CA ILE A 52 2.73 -9.55 13.34
C ILE A 52 3.55 -8.83 14.41
N ALA A 53 4.79 -9.24 14.60
CA ALA A 53 5.68 -8.59 15.54
C ALA A 53 6.09 -7.20 15.00
N PRO A 54 6.14 -6.15 15.85
CA PRO A 54 6.57 -4.82 15.41
C PRO A 54 7.98 -4.80 14.77
N VAL A 55 8.84 -5.75 15.17
CA VAL A 55 10.19 -5.89 14.61
C VAL A 55 10.17 -6.29 13.13
N ASP A 56 9.09 -6.94 12.65
CA ASP A 56 8.92 -7.45 11.29
C ASP A 56 8.19 -6.46 10.36
N VAL A 57 7.87 -5.26 10.88
CA VAL A 57 7.14 -4.23 10.16
C VAL A 57 8.02 -3.01 9.89
N THR A 58 8.02 -2.55 8.64
CA THR A 58 8.53 -1.23 8.25
C THR A 58 7.34 -0.34 7.92
N ILE A 59 7.21 0.79 8.63
CA ILE A 59 6.19 1.80 8.32
C ILE A 59 6.87 2.94 7.59
N ILE A 60 6.30 3.34 6.46
CA ILE A 60 6.82 4.39 5.59
C ILE A 60 5.74 5.45 5.46
N GLU A 61 6.07 6.65 5.92
CA GLU A 61 5.23 7.84 5.78
C GLU A 61 5.58 8.54 4.48
N GLY A 62 4.79 8.26 3.46
CA GLY A 62 4.93 8.82 2.14
C GLY A 62 4.37 10.25 2.03
N LYS A 63 4.98 11.12 1.22
CA LYS A 63 4.32 12.40 0.86
C LYS A 63 3.21 12.14 -0.16
N ASP A 64 2.23 13.05 -0.19
CA ASP A 64 1.05 12.94 -1.06
C ASP A 64 1.37 12.91 -2.57
N ASP A 65 2.42 13.63 -2.99
CA ASP A 65 2.82 13.77 -4.40
C ASP A 65 4.04 12.93 -4.80
N GLN A 66 4.36 11.89 -4.02
CA GLN A 66 5.50 11.02 -4.29
C GLN A 66 5.07 9.72 -4.98
N TYR A 67 5.91 9.26 -5.90
CA TYR A 67 5.78 7.95 -6.52
C TYR A 67 6.73 6.97 -5.82
N TYR A 68 6.25 5.75 -5.61
CA TYR A 68 7.02 4.71 -4.94
C TYR A 68 7.36 3.63 -5.95
N ARG A 69 8.62 3.26 -6.04
CA ARG A 69 9.02 2.12 -6.86
C ARG A 69 9.35 0.95 -5.96
N ILE A 70 8.56 -0.11 -6.08
CA ILE A 70 8.74 -1.31 -5.28
C ILE A 70 9.72 -2.23 -6.00
N GLU A 71 10.87 -2.47 -5.38
CA GLU A 71 11.83 -3.43 -5.91
C GLU A 71 11.39 -4.87 -5.62
N SER A 72 11.68 -5.74 -6.58
CA SER A 72 11.51 -7.17 -6.39
C SER A 72 12.67 -7.67 -5.52
N GLY A 73 12.35 -8.09 -4.30
CA GLY A 73 13.33 -8.72 -3.41
C GLY A 73 13.38 -10.24 -3.60
N ASP A 74 14.36 -10.88 -2.97
CA ASP A 74 14.50 -12.33 -2.97
C ASP A 74 13.63 -13.07 -1.96
N GLN A 75 12.91 -12.35 -1.11
CA GLN A 75 12.05 -12.90 -0.07
C GLN A 75 10.59 -12.56 -0.32
N GLU A 76 9.70 -13.39 0.21
CA GLU A 76 8.27 -13.07 0.19
C GLU A 76 7.99 -11.88 1.11
N ARG A 77 7.27 -10.89 0.58
CA ARG A 77 6.99 -9.63 1.28
C ARG A 77 5.55 -9.21 1.10
N LEU A 78 4.95 -8.69 2.16
CA LEU A 78 3.61 -8.11 2.16
C LEU A 78 3.70 -6.58 2.20
N PHE A 79 3.06 -5.93 1.26
CA PHE A 79 2.91 -4.48 1.17
C PHE A 79 1.46 -4.10 1.48
N LEU A 80 1.26 -3.35 2.56
CA LEU A 80 -0.02 -2.75 2.93
C LEU A 80 0.01 -1.28 2.54
N LEU A 81 -0.78 -0.89 1.56
CA LEU A 81 -0.72 0.41 0.93
C LEU A 81 -2.04 1.14 1.18
N PHE A 82 -2.04 2.14 2.06
CA PHE A 82 -3.26 2.84 2.47
C PHE A 82 -3.35 4.24 1.86
N GLY A 83 -4.42 4.50 1.12
CA GLY A 83 -4.63 5.78 0.44
C GLY A 83 -3.77 5.98 -0.81
N LEU A 84 -3.20 4.89 -1.33
CA LEU A 84 -2.43 4.85 -2.57
C LEU A 84 -3.12 3.92 -3.57
N ASP A 85 -2.94 4.24 -4.85
CA ASP A 85 -3.32 3.40 -5.96
C ASP A 85 -2.09 2.67 -6.54
N PRO A 86 -2.26 1.56 -7.28
CA PRO A 86 -1.15 0.87 -7.92
C PRO A 86 -0.33 1.78 -8.85
N GLY A 87 -0.98 2.76 -9.49
CA GLY A 87 -0.31 3.76 -10.31
C GLY A 87 0.72 4.60 -9.55
N ASP A 88 0.43 4.94 -8.29
CA ASP A 88 1.37 5.64 -7.40
C ASP A 88 2.61 4.79 -7.10
N CYS A 89 2.47 3.46 -7.20
CA CYS A 89 3.52 2.47 -6.99
C CYS A 89 4.20 1.99 -8.29
N GLY A 90 3.91 2.64 -9.43
CA GLY A 90 4.41 2.22 -10.75
C GLY A 90 3.89 0.85 -11.20
N LEU A 91 2.76 0.39 -10.65
CA LEU A 91 2.11 -0.87 -11.00
C LEU A 91 0.94 -0.60 -11.95
N GLN A 92 1.01 -1.14 -13.16
CA GLN A 92 -0.09 -1.11 -14.13
C GLN A 92 -0.92 -2.39 -13.99
N ILE A 93 -1.77 -2.44 -12.97
CA ILE A 93 -2.63 -3.58 -12.67
C ILE A 93 -4.05 -3.10 -12.41
N ASP A 94 -5.02 -3.85 -12.90
CA ASP A 94 -6.39 -3.74 -12.41
C ASP A 94 -6.43 -4.28 -10.99
N PHE A 95 -7.00 -3.51 -10.08
CA PHE A 95 -7.05 -3.88 -8.68
C PHE A 95 -8.43 -3.65 -8.08
N ARG A 96 -8.72 -4.44 -7.05
CA ARG A 96 -9.82 -4.20 -6.14
C ARG A 96 -9.22 -3.91 -4.76
N LYS A 97 -9.69 -2.85 -4.11
CA LYS A 97 -9.28 -2.54 -2.73
C LYS A 97 -9.52 -3.74 -1.82
N TYR A 98 -8.62 -3.96 -0.87
CA TYR A 98 -8.68 -5.05 0.10
C TYR A 98 -8.78 -6.42 -0.55
N SER A 99 -8.06 -6.62 -1.65
CA SER A 99 -7.83 -7.93 -2.26
C SER A 99 -6.33 -8.16 -2.36
N LEU A 100 -5.88 -9.36 -2.01
CA LEU A 100 -4.49 -9.74 -2.14
C LEU A 100 -4.10 -9.83 -3.62
N ILE A 101 -3.04 -9.11 -3.99
CA ILE A 101 -2.47 -9.16 -5.33
C ILE A 101 -1.06 -9.70 -5.20
N GLN A 102 -0.76 -10.82 -5.87
CA GLN A 102 0.57 -11.40 -5.85
C GLN A 102 1.30 -11.10 -7.15
N ARG A 103 2.52 -10.56 -7.05
CA ARG A 103 3.41 -10.32 -8.20
C ARG A 103 4.82 -10.81 -7.84
N GLY A 104 5.18 -11.98 -8.37
CA GLY A 104 6.42 -12.65 -7.98
C GLY A 104 6.41 -12.98 -6.48
N LYS A 105 7.44 -12.56 -5.77
CA LYS A 105 7.56 -12.75 -4.31
C LYS A 105 6.86 -11.66 -3.50
N ASN A 106 6.37 -10.59 -4.14
CA ASN A 106 5.70 -9.51 -3.45
C ASN A 106 4.18 -9.71 -3.48
N SER A 107 3.55 -9.50 -2.33
CA SER A 107 2.10 -9.47 -2.17
C SER A 107 1.67 -8.07 -1.77
N PHE A 108 0.58 -7.57 -2.35
CA PHE A 108 0.10 -6.22 -2.17
C PHE A 108 -1.36 -6.24 -1.73
N ILE A 109 -1.68 -5.41 -0.75
CA ILE A 109 -3.06 -5.08 -0.38
C ILE A 109 -3.19 -3.56 -0.42
N PHE A 110 -3.97 -3.07 -1.37
CA PHE A 110 -4.31 -1.66 -1.48
C PHE A 110 -5.59 -1.39 -0.71
N GLY A 111 -5.59 -0.36 0.12
CA GLY A 111 -6.73 0.04 0.94
C GLY A 111 -7.02 1.52 0.85
N SER A 112 -8.21 1.90 1.31
CA SER A 112 -8.55 3.29 1.59
C SER A 112 -7.61 3.89 2.65
N PRO A 113 -7.52 5.22 2.75
CA PRO A 113 -6.76 5.89 3.80
C PRO A 113 -7.05 5.33 5.20
N LEU A 114 -6.01 5.20 6.03
CA LEU A 114 -6.18 4.70 7.41
C LEU A 114 -7.17 5.54 8.22
N VAL A 115 -7.21 6.85 7.98
CA VAL A 115 -8.14 7.79 8.63
C VAL A 115 -9.61 7.47 8.33
N SER A 116 -9.92 6.90 7.16
CA SER A 116 -11.30 6.55 6.75
C SER A 116 -11.73 5.16 7.22
N LEU A 117 -10.76 4.30 7.53
CA LEU A 117 -10.99 2.90 7.86
C LEU A 117 -11.91 2.67 9.09
N PRO A 118 -11.87 3.49 10.17
CA PRO A 118 -12.79 3.34 11.30
C PRO A 118 -14.27 3.47 10.95
N ASP A 119 -14.59 4.28 9.94
CA ASP A 119 -15.96 4.58 9.52
C ASP A 119 -16.46 3.59 8.46
N LEU A 120 -15.60 2.71 7.97
CA LEU A 120 -15.88 1.75 6.89
C LEU A 120 -15.79 0.30 7.42
N PRO A 121 -16.84 -0.22 8.07
CA PRO A 121 -16.83 -1.56 8.66
C PRO A 121 -16.62 -2.68 7.62
N ASP A 122 -17.16 -2.53 6.42
CA ASP A 122 -17.01 -3.52 5.34
C ASP A 122 -15.55 -3.59 4.85
N GLU A 123 -14.88 -2.43 4.74
CA GLU A 123 -13.47 -2.36 4.34
C GLU A 123 -12.55 -2.95 5.41
N ARG A 124 -12.82 -2.69 6.70
CA ARG A 124 -12.09 -3.36 7.80
C ARG A 124 -12.24 -4.86 7.76
N ARG A 125 -13.46 -5.34 7.51
CA ARG A 125 -13.73 -6.78 7.40
C ARG A 125 -13.00 -7.38 6.22
N ALA A 126 -13.00 -6.71 5.07
CA ALA A 126 -12.26 -7.16 3.88
C ALA A 126 -10.76 -7.23 4.15
N LEU A 127 -10.17 -6.18 4.73
CA LEU A 127 -8.76 -6.16 5.14
C LEU A 127 -8.42 -7.34 6.06
N TRP A 128 -9.24 -7.56 7.09
CA TRP A 128 -9.04 -8.64 8.03
C TRP A 128 -9.10 -10.01 7.38
N LEU A 129 -10.06 -10.25 6.48
CA LEU A 129 -10.19 -11.52 5.77
C LEU A 129 -8.98 -11.81 4.88
N GLU A 130 -8.48 -10.82 4.16
CA GLU A 130 -7.29 -11.00 3.32
C GLU A 130 -6.02 -11.21 4.16
N LEU A 131 -5.85 -10.49 5.27
CA LEU A 131 -4.73 -10.71 6.19
C LEU A 131 -4.80 -12.09 6.84
N LYS A 132 -5.99 -12.56 7.26
CA LYS A 132 -6.18 -13.93 7.75
C LYS A 132 -5.79 -14.96 6.70
N ARG A 133 -6.20 -14.75 5.44
CA ARG A 133 -5.86 -15.66 4.33
C ARG A 133 -4.36 -15.72 4.08
N PHE A 134 -3.71 -14.55 4.04
CA PHE A 134 -2.26 -14.46 3.80
C PHE A 134 -1.44 -15.15 4.89
N TYR A 135 -1.79 -14.92 6.16
CA TYR A 135 -1.08 -15.51 7.31
C TYR A 135 -1.64 -16.87 7.76
N ASN A 136 -2.62 -17.42 7.05
CA ASN A 136 -3.31 -18.67 7.37
C ASN A 136 -3.79 -18.72 8.85
N ILE A 137 -4.36 -17.63 9.33
CA ILE A 137 -4.84 -17.50 10.72
C ILE A 137 -6.23 -18.17 10.81
N PRO A 138 -6.43 -19.13 11.73
CA PRO A 138 -7.72 -19.82 11.92
C PRO A 138 -8.83 -18.85 12.33
#